data_AF-A0A537F3V6-F1
#
_entry.id   AF-A0A537F3V6-F1
#
_cell.length_a   1.000
_cell.length_b   1.000
_cell.length_c   1.000
_cell.angle_alpha   90.00
_cell.angle_beta   90.00
_cell.angle_gamma   90.00
#
_symmetry.space_group_name_H-M   'P 1'
#
loop_
_entity.id
_entity.type
_entity.pdbx_description
1 polymer ?
#
loop_
_entity_poly.entity_id
_entity_poly.type
_entity_poly.pdbx_seq_one_letter_code
_entity_poly.pdbx_strand_id
1 'polypeptide(L)'
;MNIETSQVNSPTNLTLSVRDVGSVGITLTSYIVKDSLGNQYAKVNWATPFMNPNQLVAINIIIDGSAFTFQPKNTYNIALTTTRNNIYAFTMTA
;
A
#
# COMPACT_ATOMS: atom_id res chain seq x y z
N MET A 1 7.90 3.72 8.67
CA MET A 1 6.60 4.13 8.10
C MET A 1 5.49 3.60 8.99
N ASN A 2 4.41 4.37 9.18
CA ASN A 2 3.20 3.94 9.87
C ASN A 2 1.98 4.05 8.94
N ILE A 3 1.02 3.14 9.07
CA ILE A 3 -0.27 3.21 8.37
C ILE A 3 -1.29 3.68 9.40
N GLU A 4 -1.80 4.90 9.21
CA GLU A 4 -2.78 5.50 10.13
C GLU A 4 -4.19 4.99 9.82
N THR A 5 -4.54 4.87 8.54
CA THR A 5 -5.82 4.33 8.09
C THR A 5 -5.70 3.55 6.79
N SER A 6 -6.66 2.65 6.59
CA SER A 6 -6.85 1.90 5.37
C SER A 6 -8.33 1.78 5.03
N GLN A 7 -8.69 2.05 3.78
CA GLN A 7 -10.08 1.99 3.32
C GLN A 7 -10.16 1.48 1.89
N VAL A 8 -10.82 0.34 1.70
CA VAL A 8 -11.19 -0.16 0.37
C VAL A 8 -12.36 0.67 -0.15
N ASN A 9 -12.13 1.43 -1.22
CA ASN A 9 -13.14 2.31 -1.82
C ASN A 9 -13.92 1.63 -2.93
N SER A 10 -13.31 0.64 -3.59
CA SER A 10 -13.92 -0.19 -4.63
C SER A 10 -13.19 -1.53 -4.72
N PRO A 11 -13.71 -2.53 -5.46
CA PRO A 11 -13.00 -3.79 -5.69
C PRO A 11 -11.61 -3.64 -6.32
N THR A 12 -11.22 -2.45 -6.79
CA THR A 12 -9.93 -2.19 -7.42
C THR A 12 -9.12 -1.04 -6.80
N ASN A 13 -9.64 -0.36 -5.78
CA ASN A 13 -9.01 0.81 -5.18
C ASN A 13 -9.01 0.76 -3.65
N LEU A 14 -7.80 0.84 -3.09
CA LEU A 14 -7.54 0.98 -1.67
C LEU A 14 -6.84 2.31 -1.37
N THR A 15 -7.41 3.14 -0.49
CA THR A 15 -6.76 4.34 0.05
C THR A 15 -6.03 4.01 1.34
N LEU A 16 -4.78 4.45 1.45
CA LEU A 16 -4.00 4.41 2.68
C LEU A 16 -3.65 5.82 3.14
N SER A 17 -3.76 6.09 4.44
CA SER A 17 -3.10 7.25 5.06
C SER A 17 -1.78 6.81 5.67
N VAL A 18 -0.69 7.32 5.10
CA VAL A 18 0.67 6.86 5.41
C VAL A 18 1.47 8.00 6.05
N ARG A 19 2.10 7.71 7.18
CA ARG A 19 3.04 8.61 7.85
C ARG A 19 4.47 8.11 7.70
N ASP A 20 5.34 8.96 7.18
CA ASP A 20 6.76 8.70 7.27
C ASP A 20 7.26 9.00 8.69
N VAL A 21 7.61 7.96 9.44
CA VAL A 21 8.20 8.09 10.80
C VAL A 21 9.72 7.93 10.78
N GLY A 22 10.34 7.94 9.60
CA GLY A 22 11.79 7.94 9.43
C GLY A 22 12.41 9.31 9.66
N SER A 23 13.74 9.37 9.59
CA SER A 23 14.53 10.59 9.74
C SER A 23 14.85 11.29 8.41
N VAL A 24 14.53 10.68 7.28
CA VAL A 24 14.81 11.20 5.94
C VAL A 24 13.63 10.94 5.03
N GLY A 25 13.29 11.94 4.20
CA GLY A 25 12.17 11.79 3.27
C GLY A 25 12.37 10.70 2.21
N ILE A 26 11.23 10.19 1.75
CA ILE A 26 11.12 9.02 0.88
C ILE A 26 9.99 9.17 -0.14
N THR A 27 10.03 8.34 -1.18
CA THR A 27 8.87 8.00 -2.01
C THR A 27 8.67 6.48 -1.99
N LEU A 28 7.50 6.02 -2.40
CA LEU A 28 7.23 4.61 -2.64
C LEU A 28 7.46 4.30 -4.12
N THR A 29 7.95 3.10 -4.42
CA THR A 29 8.35 2.66 -5.76
C THR A 29 7.59 1.43 -6.24
N SER A 30 7.12 0.60 -5.31
CA SER A 30 6.33 -0.59 -5.61
C SER A 30 5.46 -1.00 -4.44
N TYR A 31 4.44 -1.79 -4.75
CA TYR A 31 3.67 -2.51 -3.74
C TYR A 31 3.30 -3.90 -4.20
N ILE A 32 3.04 -4.77 -3.22
CA ILE A 32 2.45 -6.09 -3.41
C ILE A 32 1.23 -6.17 -2.49
N VAL A 33 0.12 -6.67 -3.01
CA VAL A 33 -1.07 -7.01 -2.25
C VAL A 33 -1.27 -8.51 -2.38
N LYS A 34 -1.44 -9.21 -1.26
CA LYS A 34 -1.65 -10.65 -1.22
C LYS A 34 -2.86 -10.99 -0.35
N ASP A 35 -3.77 -11.82 -0.84
CA ASP A 35 -4.89 -12.33 -0.04
C ASP A 35 -4.48 -13.53 0.84
N SER A 36 -5.40 -14.03 1.66
CA SER A 36 -5.18 -15.19 2.53
C SER A 36 -5.02 -16.52 1.77
N LEU A 37 -5.49 -16.60 0.53
CA LEU A 37 -5.40 -17.79 -0.33
C LEU A 37 -4.09 -17.84 -1.11
N GLY A 38 -3.34 -16.74 -1.10
CA GLY A 38 -2.04 -16.61 -1.74
C GLY A 38 -2.07 -15.92 -3.10
N ASN A 39 -3.24 -15.51 -3.59
CA ASN A 39 -3.32 -14.70 -4.81
C ASN A 39 -2.70 -13.33 -4.54
N GLN A 40 -2.01 -12.79 -5.53
CA GLN A 40 -1.32 -11.53 -5.39
C GLN A 40 -1.42 -10.64 -6.62
N TYR A 41 -1.35 -9.35 -6.36
CA TYR A 41 -1.11 -8.33 -7.37
C TYR A 41 0.12 -7.52 -6.97
N ALA A 42 1.00 -7.26 -7.93
CA ALA A 42 2.22 -6.48 -7.71
C ALA A 42 2.29 -5.35 -8.72
N LYS A 43 2.64 -4.15 -8.26
CA LYS A 43 2.93 -3.01 -9.12
C LYS A 43 4.32 -2.49 -8.85
N VAL A 44 5.13 -2.46 -9.91
CA VAL A 44 6.46 -1.83 -9.93
C VAL A 44 6.39 -0.48 -10.64
N ASN A 45 7.43 0.35 -10.46
CA ASN A 45 7.51 1.69 -11.06
C ASN A 45 6.30 2.57 -10.70
N TRP A 46 5.76 2.39 -9.49
CA TRP A 46 4.69 3.20 -8.95
C TRP A 46 5.29 4.46 -8.35
N ALA A 47 4.92 5.63 -8.87
CA ALA A 47 5.36 6.91 -8.32
C ALA A 47 4.32 7.47 -7.35
N THR A 48 4.78 7.87 -6.16
CA THR A 48 3.99 8.63 -5.19
C THR A 48 4.59 10.02 -4.99
N PRO A 49 3.84 10.98 -4.41
CA PRO A 49 4.43 12.21 -3.90
C PRO A 49 5.58 11.91 -2.93
N PHE A 50 6.56 12.81 -2.89
CA PHE A 50 7.63 12.78 -1.90
C PHE A 50 7.06 13.06 -0.50
N MET A 51 7.40 12.21 0.46
CA MET A 51 7.01 12.32 1.86
C MET A 51 8.21 12.79 2.67
N ASN A 52 8.08 13.94 3.32
CA ASN A 52 9.04 14.40 4.31
C ASN A 52 8.89 13.62 5.62
N PRO A 53 9.92 13.63 6.49
CA PRO A 53 9.78 13.11 7.85
C PRO A 53 8.56 13.69 8.57
N ASN A 54 7.80 12.81 9.23
CA ASN A 54 6.54 13.06 9.92
C ASN A 54 5.38 13.56 9.04
N GLN A 55 5.51 13.57 7.72
CA GLN A 55 4.43 13.96 6.82
C GLN A 55 3.39 12.83 6.71
N LEU A 56 2.11 13.20 6.79
CA LEU A 56 0.97 12.33 6.51
C LEU A 56 0.50 12.55 5.08
N VAL A 57 0.40 11.48 4.29
CA VAL A 57 -0.04 11.52 2.89
C VAL A 57 -1.06 10.42 2.62
N ALA A 58 -2.09 10.75 1.85
CA ALA A 58 -3.03 9.78 1.28
C ALA A 58 -2.47 9.22 -0.04
N ILE A 59 -2.41 7.89 -0.16
CA ILE A 59 -1.96 7.20 -1.37
C ILE A 59 -3.00 6.16 -1.80
N ASN A 60 -3.00 5.83 -3.09
CA ASN A 60 -3.95 4.86 -3.66
C ASN A 60 -3.21 3.64 -4.19
N ILE A 61 -3.63 2.47 -3.74
CA ILE A 61 -3.25 1.17 -4.27
C ILE A 61 -4.34 0.76 -5.26
N ILE A 62 -3.97 0.69 -6.54
CA ILE A 62 -4.88 0.40 -7.66
C ILE A 62 -4.48 -0.92 -8.34
N ILE A 63 -5.35 -1.90 -8.23
CA ILE A 63 -5.20 -3.22 -8.86
C ILE A 63 -5.98 -3.28 -10.19
N ASP A 64 -5.62 -4.22 -11.07
CA ASP A 64 -6.21 -4.31 -12.41
C ASP A 64 -7.64 -4.90 -12.44
N GLY A 65 -8.06 -5.57 -11.36
CA GLY A 65 -9.39 -6.17 -11.24
C GLY A 65 -9.58 -7.46 -12.05
N SER A 66 -8.51 -8.04 -12.59
CA SER A 66 -8.56 -9.24 -13.44
C SER A 66 -8.56 -10.52 -12.60
N ALA A 67 -7.39 -11.06 -12.27
CA ALA A 67 -7.22 -12.23 -11.42
C ALA A 67 -7.29 -11.91 -9.92
N PHE A 68 -7.32 -10.61 -9.57
CA PHE A 68 -7.27 -10.16 -8.18
C PHE A 68 -8.19 -8.95 -7.98
N THR A 69 -9.05 -9.00 -6.96
CA THR A 69 -9.94 -7.90 -6.53
C THR A 69 -9.98 -7.82 -5.01
N PHE A 70 -10.21 -6.63 -4.47
CA PHE A 70 -10.57 -6.46 -3.08
C PHE A 70 -12.01 -6.95 -2.86
N GLN A 71 -12.22 -7.74 -1.81
CA GLN A 71 -13.48 -8.37 -1.45
C GLN A 71 -13.79 -8.04 0.01
N PRO A 72 -15.02 -7.64 0.35
CA PRO A 72 -15.39 -7.32 1.73
C PRO A 72 -15.09 -8.48 2.68
N LYS A 73 -14.63 -8.17 3.89
CA LYS A 73 -14.30 -9.12 4.97
C LYS A 73 -13.09 -10.02 4.69
N ASN A 74 -12.41 -9.86 3.56
CA ASN A 74 -11.14 -10.55 3.32
C ASN A 74 -9.97 -9.79 3.93
N THR A 75 -8.96 -10.56 4.36
CA THR A 75 -7.72 -10.04 4.90
C THR A 75 -6.62 -10.02 3.82
N TYR A 76 -5.88 -8.92 3.79
CA TYR A 76 -4.83 -8.66 2.82
C TYR A 76 -3.51 -8.32 3.51
N ASN A 77 -2.42 -8.94 3.06
CA ASN A 77 -1.07 -8.53 3.41
C ASN A 77 -0.55 -7.62 2.32
N ILE A 78 -0.10 -6.43 2.73
CA ILE A 78 0.40 -5.40 1.82
C ILE A 78 1.85 -5.12 2.17
N ALA A 79 2.71 -5.14 1.15
CA ALA A 79 4.10 -4.75 1.26
C ALA A 79 4.35 -3.51 0.39
N LEU A 80 4.89 -2.46 0.98
CA LEU A 80 5.28 -1.21 0.33
C LEU A 80 6.79 -1.13 0.26
N THR A 81 7.35 -0.84 -0.92
CA THR A 81 8.80 -0.62 -1.08
C THR A 81 9.07 0.86 -1.28
N THR A 82 10.05 1.37 -0.55
CA THR A 82 10.52 2.76 -0.65
C THR A 82 11.64 2.91 -1.69
N THR A 83 11.94 4.14 -2.10
CA THR A 83 13.14 4.46 -2.91
C THR A 83 14.47 4.11 -2.25
N ARG A 84 14.46 3.82 -0.95
CA ARG A 84 15.65 3.39 -0.19
C ARG A 84 15.72 1.87 -0.03
N ASN A 85 14.90 1.12 -0.79
CA ASN A 85 14.79 -0.34 -0.74
C ASN A 85 14.35 -0.92 0.62
N ASN A 86 13.81 -0.08 1.51
CA ASN A 86 13.13 -0.58 2.70
C ASN A 86 11.74 -1.11 2.32
N ILE A 87 11.38 -2.26 2.87
CA ILE A 87 10.06 -2.88 2.72
C ILE A 87 9.29 -2.71 4.03
N TYR A 88 8.09 -2.15 3.95
CA TYR A 88 7.15 -2.05 5.05
C TYR A 88 5.94 -2.93 4.75
N ALA A 89 5.68 -3.91 5.61
CA ALA A 89 4.55 -4.81 5.48
C ALA A 89 3.53 -4.57 6.59
N PHE A 90 2.25 -4.67 6.24
CA PHE A 90 1.15 -4.61 7.19
C PHE A 90 -0.05 -5.43 6.70
N THR A 91 -0.98 -5.71 7.60
CA THR A 91 -2.17 -6.48 7.32
C THR A 91 -3.40 -5.60 7.51
N MET A 92 -4.41 -5.78 6.65
CA MET A 92 -5.71 -5.11 6.76
C MET A 92 -6.85 -6.06 6.46
N THR A 93 -8.06 -5.68 6.86
CA THR A 93 -9.30 -6.32 6.43
C THR A 93 -10.15 -5.30 5.70
N ALA A 94 -10.70 -5.69 4.55
CA ALA A 94 -11.57 -4.87 3.71
C ALA A 94 -13.00 -4.78 4.25
#